data_AF-A0A2G9P2Q5-F1
#
_entry.id   AF-A0A2G9P2Q5-F1
#
_cell.length_a   1.000
_cell.length_b   1.000
_cell.length_c   1.000
_cell.angle_alpha   90.00
_cell.angle_beta   90.00
_cell.angle_gamma   90.00
#
_symmetry.space_group_name_H-M   'P 1'
#
loop_
_entity.id
_entity.type
_entity.pdbx_description
1 polymer ?
#
loop_
_entity_poly.entity_id
_entity_poly.type
_entity_poly.pdbx_seq_one_letter_code
_entity_poly.pdbx_strand_id
1 'polypeptide(L)'
;AGGGSFGSSLEYFVRGLELGNAVFTEFQGDLGKHTTLDQKIIDMGAGLERFAWITKGTPTAYDCCFGPITNHLFEKIGIDSDSEMLRKYFTAIAKNLEIHDDLIEVRKNAVKSTGLTQDQVNRIITPLEGMYLIADHLRTLIFAITDGALPSNVGGGYNLRMMLRRINGTMDRMKLNLDIDELVDM
;
A
#
# COMPACT_ATOMS: atom_id res chain seq x y z
N ALA A 1 15.83 -1.36 -13.31
CA ALA A 1 16.90 -2.37 -13.19
C ALA A 1 16.52 -3.32 -12.06
N GLY A 2 16.61 -4.62 -12.29
CA GLY A 2 16.23 -5.64 -11.30
C GLY A 2 16.87 -6.98 -11.67
N GLY A 3 17.34 -7.74 -10.67
CA GLY A 3 17.97 -9.06 -10.92
C GLY A 3 19.25 -9.03 -11.77
N GLY A 4 19.92 -7.88 -11.89
CA GLY A 4 21.11 -7.70 -12.74
C GLY A 4 20.81 -7.46 -14.22
N SER A 5 19.53 -7.35 -14.60
CA SER A 5 19.06 -7.01 -15.94
C SER A 5 18.41 -5.62 -15.97
N PHE A 6 18.52 -4.92 -17.10
CA PHE A 6 17.91 -3.60 -17.28
C PHE A 6 17.67 -3.24 -18.75
N GLY A 7 16.90 -2.17 -18.94
CA GLY A 7 16.68 -1.53 -20.23
C GLY A 7 15.70 -0.37 -20.08
N SER A 8 15.21 0.14 -21.21
CA SER A 8 14.26 1.26 -21.20
C SER A 8 12.92 0.82 -20.59
N SER A 9 12.28 1.73 -19.86
CA SER A 9 10.95 1.52 -19.28
C SER A 9 9.97 2.55 -19.82
N LEU A 10 8.75 2.09 -20.11
CA LEU A 10 7.60 2.94 -20.38
C LEU A 10 6.59 2.77 -19.24
N GLU A 11 6.14 3.87 -18.66
CA GLU A 11 5.16 3.88 -17.58
C GLU A 11 3.82 4.42 -18.09
N TYR A 12 2.72 3.76 -17.70
CA TYR A 12 1.36 4.07 -18.16
C TYR A 12 0.62 4.87 -17.10
N PHE A 13 0.45 6.18 -17.33
CA PHE A 13 -0.30 7.05 -16.41
C PHE A 13 -1.69 7.36 -16.94
N VAL A 14 -2.70 7.22 -16.08
CA VAL A 14 -4.08 7.66 -16.35
C VAL A 14 -4.55 8.50 -15.17
N ARG A 15 -4.93 9.76 -15.43
CA ARG A 15 -5.38 10.71 -14.40
C ARG A 15 -4.41 10.85 -13.20
N GLY A 16 -3.11 10.80 -13.46
CA GLY A 16 -2.07 10.91 -12.43
C GLY A 16 -1.78 9.61 -11.67
N LEU A 17 -2.49 8.51 -11.96
CA LEU A 17 -2.21 7.20 -11.40
C LEU A 17 -1.42 6.35 -12.41
N GLU A 18 -0.26 5.85 -12.00
CA GLU A 18 0.48 4.83 -12.76
C GLU A 18 -0.29 3.50 -12.68
N LEU A 19 -0.75 2.98 -13.82
CA LEU A 19 -1.49 1.71 -13.88
C LEU A 19 -0.57 0.51 -14.13
N GLY A 20 0.61 0.74 -14.71
CA GLY A 20 1.57 -0.30 -15.01
C GLY A 20 2.78 0.24 -15.75
N ASN A 21 3.68 -0.67 -16.11
CA ASN A 21 4.88 -0.39 -16.85
C ASN A 21 5.21 -1.49 -17.86
N ALA A 22 6.12 -1.15 -18.76
CA ALA A 22 6.71 -2.02 -19.76
C ALA A 22 8.22 -1.81 -19.77
N VAL A 23 8.96 -2.80 -19.31
CA VAL A 23 10.42 -2.79 -19.30
C VAL A 23 10.92 -3.61 -20.49
N PHE A 24 11.55 -2.92 -21.43
CA PHE A 24 12.24 -3.52 -22.57
C PHE A 24 13.63 -3.94 -22.09
N THR A 25 13.73 -5.16 -21.57
CA THR A 25 14.96 -5.68 -20.99
C THR A 25 15.92 -6.09 -22.10
N GLU A 26 17.04 -5.37 -22.21
CA GLU A 26 17.99 -5.50 -23.31
C GLU A 26 19.43 -5.75 -22.84
N PHE A 27 19.74 -5.45 -21.58
CA PHE A 27 21.10 -5.47 -21.06
C PHE A 27 21.21 -6.27 -19.76
N GLN A 28 22.34 -6.94 -19.59
CA GLN A 28 22.75 -7.62 -18.36
C GLN A 28 24.02 -6.96 -17.80
N GLY A 29 24.02 -6.64 -16.51
CA GLY A 29 25.12 -5.98 -15.80
C GLY A 29 24.73 -4.61 -15.24
N ASP A 30 25.72 -3.74 -15.08
CA ASP A 30 25.55 -2.43 -14.49
C ASP A 30 25.59 -1.31 -15.55
N LEU A 31 25.06 -0.14 -15.20
CA LEU A 31 25.20 1.06 -16.04
C LEU A 31 26.70 1.35 -16.27
N GLY A 32 27.11 1.28 -17.54
CA GLY A 32 28.51 1.46 -17.97
C GLY A 32 29.33 0.18 -18.12
N LYS A 33 28.89 -0.96 -17.56
CA LYS A 33 29.53 -2.27 -17.74
C LYS A 33 28.46 -3.36 -17.90
N HIS A 34 28.00 -3.51 -19.13
CA HIS A 34 26.93 -4.43 -19.48
C HIS A 34 27.18 -5.13 -20.81
N THR A 35 26.50 -6.23 -21.02
CA THR A 35 26.39 -6.91 -22.30
C THR A 35 24.95 -6.84 -22.78
N THR A 36 24.74 -6.75 -24.09
CA THR A 36 23.42 -6.93 -24.68
C THR A 36 22.99 -8.39 -24.53
N LEU A 37 21.75 -8.62 -24.14
CA LEU A 37 21.16 -9.95 -24.07
C LEU A 37 20.95 -10.52 -25.48
N ASP A 38 21.27 -11.80 -25.66
CA ASP A 38 20.98 -12.53 -26.90
C ASP A 38 19.47 -12.63 -27.13
N GLN A 39 18.70 -12.79 -26.05
CA GLN A 39 17.24 -12.79 -26.03
C GLN A 39 16.73 -11.55 -25.30
N LYS A 40 16.16 -10.62 -26.06
CA LYS A 40 15.48 -9.45 -25.50
C LYS A 40 14.09 -9.83 -25.02
N ILE A 41 13.71 -9.30 -23.87
CA ILE A 41 12.46 -9.65 -23.18
C ILE A 41 11.67 -8.37 -22.96
N ILE A 42 10.35 -8.46 -23.17
CA ILE A 42 9.41 -7.41 -22.74
C ILE A 42 8.79 -7.89 -21.43
N ASP A 43 9.13 -7.20 -20.34
CA ASP A 43 8.59 -7.47 -19.01
C ASP A 43 7.51 -6.42 -18.70
N MET A 44 6.25 -6.86 -18.64
CA MET A 44 5.11 -5.97 -18.44
C MET A 44 4.53 -6.19 -17.05
N GLY A 45 4.39 -5.10 -16.28
CA GLY A 45 3.74 -5.11 -14.97
C GLY A 45 2.46 -4.27 -15.00
N ALA A 46 1.36 -4.81 -14.49
CA ALA A 46 0.09 -4.10 -14.35
C ALA A 46 -0.47 -4.30 -12.94
N GLY A 47 -0.78 -3.19 -12.24
CA GLY A 47 -1.28 -3.25 -10.87
C GLY A 47 -2.78 -3.53 -10.84
N LEU A 48 -3.19 -4.79 -10.61
CA LEU A 48 -4.60 -5.19 -10.59
C LEU A 48 -5.44 -4.33 -9.62
N GLU A 49 -4.91 -4.08 -8.42
CA GLU A 49 -5.53 -3.23 -7.41
C GLU A 49 -5.72 -1.79 -7.90
N ARG A 50 -4.79 -1.26 -8.70
CA ARG A 50 -4.88 0.10 -9.27
C ARG A 50 -5.93 0.17 -10.37
N PHE A 51 -6.07 -0.88 -11.18
CA PHE A 51 -7.15 -1.00 -12.16
C PHE A 51 -8.53 -1.09 -11.48
N ALA A 52 -8.64 -1.86 -10.39
CA ALA A 52 -9.86 -1.87 -9.59
C ALA A 52 -10.16 -0.48 -8.99
N TRP A 53 -9.13 0.20 -8.49
CA TRP A 53 -9.29 1.51 -7.88
C TRP A 53 -9.73 2.59 -8.87
N ILE A 54 -9.12 2.69 -10.05
CA ILE A 54 -9.48 3.71 -11.03
C ILE A 54 -10.90 3.52 -11.59
N THR A 55 -11.42 2.29 -11.58
CA THR A 55 -12.79 1.99 -12.01
C THR A 55 -13.82 2.26 -10.92
N LYS A 56 -13.48 2.04 -9.65
CA LYS A 56 -14.38 2.25 -8.50
C LYS A 56 -14.36 3.66 -7.95
N GLY A 57 -13.24 4.38 -8.05
CA GLY A 57 -13.12 5.77 -7.59
C GLY A 57 -13.27 5.95 -6.07
N THR A 58 -13.00 4.91 -5.28
CA THR A 58 -12.99 4.98 -3.82
C THR A 58 -11.90 5.92 -3.30
N PRO A 59 -11.95 6.40 -2.03
CA PRO A 59 -10.92 7.28 -1.48
C PRO A 59 -9.50 6.70 -1.57
N THR A 60 -9.37 5.39 -1.36
CA THR A 60 -8.11 4.64 -1.49
C THR A 60 -8.31 3.33 -2.24
N ALA A 61 -7.22 2.72 -2.71
CA ALA A 61 -7.24 1.38 -3.29
C ALA A 61 -7.62 0.31 -2.25
N TYR A 62 -7.37 0.56 -0.95
CA TYR A 62 -7.72 -0.39 0.10
C TYR A 62 -9.24 -0.61 0.17
N ASP A 63 -10.00 0.48 0.04
CA ASP A 63 -11.47 0.46 0.14
C ASP A 63 -12.12 -0.47 -0.89
N CYS A 64 -11.58 -0.52 -2.12
CA CYS A 64 -12.12 -1.38 -3.17
C CYS A 64 -11.50 -2.78 -3.21
N CYS A 65 -10.27 -2.96 -2.69
CA CYS A 65 -9.55 -4.23 -2.77
C CYS A 65 -9.69 -5.11 -1.52
N PHE A 66 -10.08 -4.53 -0.38
CA PHE A 66 -10.22 -5.22 0.90
C PHE A 66 -11.66 -5.16 1.44
N GLY A 67 -12.65 -5.03 0.55
CA GLY A 67 -14.04 -4.70 0.84
C GLY A 67 -14.65 -5.28 2.13
N PRO A 68 -14.71 -6.61 2.32
CA PRO A 68 -15.30 -7.20 3.53
C PRO A 68 -14.59 -6.71 4.80
N ILE A 69 -13.26 -6.76 4.78
CA ILE A 69 -12.40 -6.32 5.88
C ILE A 69 -12.61 -4.82 6.11
N THR A 70 -12.48 -3.97 5.10
CA THR A 70 -12.66 -2.51 5.26
C THR A 70 -14.06 -2.14 5.73
N ASN A 71 -15.11 -2.83 5.29
CA ASN A 71 -16.47 -2.58 5.75
C ASN A 71 -16.66 -2.91 7.24
N HIS A 72 -16.23 -4.10 7.67
CA HIS A 72 -16.27 -4.48 9.08
C HIS A 72 -15.47 -3.51 9.96
N LEU A 73 -14.35 -3.03 9.43
CA LEU A 73 -13.48 -2.06 10.07
C LEU A 73 -14.13 -0.65 10.16
N PHE A 74 -14.77 -0.20 9.09
CA PHE A 74 -15.53 1.06 9.04
C PHE A 74 -16.70 1.06 10.02
N GLU A 75 -17.43 -0.05 10.12
CA GLU A 75 -18.50 -0.23 11.11
C GLU A 75 -17.98 -0.13 12.54
N LYS A 76 -16.82 -0.74 12.84
CA LYS A 76 -16.20 -0.68 14.17
C LYS A 76 -15.72 0.71 14.57
N ILE A 77 -15.24 1.53 13.63
CA ILE A 77 -14.86 2.93 13.92
C ILE A 77 -16.07 3.89 13.85
N GLY A 78 -17.16 3.49 13.18
CA GLY A 78 -18.33 4.33 12.94
C GLY A 78 -18.09 5.41 11.88
N ILE A 79 -17.37 5.07 10.81
CA ILE A 79 -17.09 5.95 9.67
C ILE A 79 -17.73 5.38 8.41
N ASP A 80 -18.21 6.25 7.53
CA ASP A 80 -18.65 5.85 6.20
C ASP A 80 -17.48 5.87 5.20
N SER A 81 -17.37 4.79 4.42
CA SER A 81 -16.48 4.61 3.27
C SER A 81 -16.60 5.73 2.22
N ASP A 82 -17.76 6.39 2.09
CA ASP A 82 -18.01 7.44 1.10
C ASP A 82 -17.77 8.87 1.63
N SER A 83 -16.93 9.01 2.65
CA SER A 83 -16.69 10.31 3.28
C SER A 83 -15.90 11.27 2.38
N GLU A 84 -16.51 12.43 2.04
CA GLU A 84 -15.84 13.53 1.33
C GLU A 84 -14.56 13.99 2.04
N MET A 85 -14.55 13.89 3.36
CA MET A 85 -13.41 14.18 4.22
C MET A 85 -12.21 13.28 3.89
N LEU A 86 -12.43 11.96 3.74
CA LEU A 86 -11.37 10.99 3.42
C LEU A 86 -10.79 11.26 2.04
N ARG A 87 -11.65 11.53 1.05
CA ARG A 87 -11.21 11.93 -0.30
C ARG A 87 -10.30 13.15 -0.26
N LYS A 88 -10.72 14.21 0.44
CA LYS A 88 -9.91 15.44 0.59
C LYS A 88 -8.58 15.13 1.25
N TYR A 89 -8.59 14.32 2.32
CA TYR A 89 -7.39 13.94 3.04
C TYR A 89 -6.39 13.16 2.19
N PHE A 90 -6.80 12.05 1.58
CA PHE A 90 -5.89 11.22 0.78
C PHE A 90 -5.45 11.92 -0.50
N THR A 91 -6.28 12.78 -1.09
CA THR A 91 -5.87 13.65 -2.21
C THR A 91 -4.78 14.64 -1.76
N ALA A 92 -4.90 15.21 -0.56
CA ALA A 92 -3.88 16.10 -0.02
C ALA A 92 -2.57 15.35 0.28
N ILE A 93 -2.65 14.11 0.80
CA ILE A 93 -1.46 13.26 0.99
C ILE A 93 -0.74 13.02 -0.34
N ALA A 94 -1.47 12.58 -1.38
CA ALA A 94 -0.88 12.32 -2.69
C ALA A 94 -0.15 13.55 -3.26
N LYS A 95 -0.78 14.73 -3.19
CA LYS A 95 -0.15 15.98 -3.64
C LYS A 95 1.11 16.35 -2.87
N ASN A 96 1.14 16.11 -1.56
CA ASN A 96 2.31 16.46 -0.75
C ASN A 96 3.46 15.45 -0.94
N LEU A 97 3.17 14.19 -1.26
CA LEU A 97 4.18 13.17 -1.60
C LEU A 97 4.96 13.50 -2.87
N GLU A 98 4.36 14.24 -3.82
CA GLU A 98 5.07 14.71 -5.02
C GLU A 98 6.09 15.83 -4.73
N ILE A 99 5.97 16.49 -3.57
CA ILE A 99 6.73 17.70 -3.23
C ILE A 99 7.75 17.43 -2.11
N HIS A 100 7.41 16.56 -1.16
CA HIS A 100 8.18 16.32 0.06
C HIS A 100 8.52 14.84 0.24
N ASP A 101 9.78 14.56 0.55
CA ASP A 101 10.26 13.20 0.85
C ASP A 101 9.95 12.77 2.30
N ASP A 102 9.87 13.72 3.24
CA ASP A 102 9.60 13.43 4.65
C ASP A 102 8.09 13.18 4.89
N LEU A 103 7.75 11.94 5.23
CA LEU A 103 6.37 11.51 5.52
C LEU A 103 5.73 12.28 6.68
N ILE A 104 6.52 12.75 7.66
CA ILE A 104 6.00 13.54 8.78
C ILE A 104 5.55 14.91 8.26
N GLU A 105 6.33 15.51 7.37
CA GLU A 105 6.00 16.78 6.73
C GLU A 105 4.78 16.63 5.81
N VAL A 106 4.76 15.58 4.97
CA VAL A 106 3.63 15.24 4.10
C VAL A 106 2.33 15.17 4.89
N ARG A 107 2.31 14.38 5.98
CA ARG A 107 1.12 14.20 6.83
C ARG A 107 0.68 15.53 7.44
N LYS A 108 1.62 16.30 7.98
CA LYS A 108 1.35 17.59 8.61
C LYS A 108 0.75 18.59 7.62
N ASN A 109 1.32 18.69 6.42
CA ASN A 109 0.84 19.59 5.38
C ASN A 109 -0.52 19.15 4.84
N ALA A 110 -0.75 17.85 4.67
CA ALA A 110 -2.05 17.31 4.26
C ALA A 110 -3.16 17.67 5.27
N VAL A 111 -2.94 17.40 6.57
CA VAL A 111 -3.89 17.78 7.64
C VAL A 111 -4.17 19.29 7.61
N LYS A 112 -3.12 20.11 7.54
CA LYS A 112 -3.27 21.57 7.50
C LYS A 112 -4.08 22.06 6.29
N SER A 113 -3.85 21.49 5.10
CA SER A 113 -4.52 21.91 3.86
C SER A 113 -6.01 21.54 3.80
N THR A 114 -6.40 20.49 4.52
CA THR A 114 -7.78 19.97 4.53
C THR A 114 -8.68 20.63 5.57
N GLY A 115 -8.10 21.37 6.52
CA GLY A 115 -8.84 21.98 7.63
C GLY A 115 -9.33 20.98 8.68
N LEU A 116 -8.82 19.74 8.67
CA LEU A 116 -9.14 18.72 9.67
C LEU A 116 -8.74 19.17 11.07
N THR A 117 -9.63 18.97 12.03
CA THR A 117 -9.33 19.21 13.44
C THR A 117 -8.44 18.09 13.99
N GLN A 118 -7.66 18.39 15.04
CA GLN A 118 -6.84 17.37 15.69
C GLN A 118 -7.68 16.22 16.26
N ASP A 119 -8.90 16.49 16.70
CA ASP A 119 -9.84 15.47 17.18
C ASP A 119 -10.24 14.51 16.05
N GLN A 120 -10.58 15.04 14.86
CA GLN A 120 -10.86 14.20 13.68
C GLN A 120 -9.64 13.38 13.27
N VAL A 121 -8.44 13.95 13.29
CA VAL A 121 -7.21 13.21 12.98
C VAL A 121 -7.00 12.06 13.95
N ASN A 122 -7.22 12.28 15.24
CA ASN A 122 -6.98 11.28 16.28
C ASN A 122 -8.06 10.19 16.31
N ARG A 123 -9.33 10.54 16.05
CA ARG A 123 -10.47 9.62 16.16
C ARG A 123 -10.81 8.89 14.87
N ILE A 124 -10.44 9.46 13.71
CA ILE A 124 -10.84 8.95 12.39
C ILE A 124 -9.61 8.57 11.58
N ILE A 125 -8.76 9.53 11.25
CA ILE A 125 -7.66 9.31 10.30
C ILE A 125 -6.63 8.31 10.85
N THR A 126 -6.20 8.51 12.09
CA THR A 126 -5.13 7.68 12.68
C THR A 126 -5.56 6.22 12.85
N PRO A 127 -6.77 5.91 13.38
CA PRO A 127 -7.28 4.54 13.39
C PRO A 127 -7.43 3.94 11.99
N LEU A 128 -7.92 4.71 11.02
CA LEU A 128 -8.13 4.25 9.65
C LEU A 128 -6.81 3.85 8.97
N GLU A 129 -5.76 4.67 9.08
CA GLU A 129 -4.44 4.32 8.55
C GLU A 129 -3.84 3.07 9.21
N GLY A 130 -4.02 2.93 10.52
CA GLY A 130 -3.59 1.73 11.24
C GLY A 130 -4.32 0.49 10.77
N MET A 131 -5.60 0.62 10.45
CA MET A 131 -6.42 -0.45 9.89
C MET A 131 -5.98 -0.86 8.48
N TYR A 132 -5.74 0.09 7.58
CA TYR A 132 -5.21 -0.23 6.25
C TYR A 132 -3.86 -0.96 6.34
N LEU A 133 -2.99 -0.53 7.26
CA LEU A 133 -1.72 -1.20 7.55
C LEU A 133 -1.95 -2.65 8.01
N ILE A 134 -2.89 -2.87 8.93
CA ILE A 134 -3.20 -4.22 9.44
C ILE A 134 -3.72 -5.11 8.30
N ALA A 135 -4.70 -4.63 7.53
CA ALA A 135 -5.30 -5.40 6.43
C ALA A 135 -4.28 -5.78 5.35
N ASP A 136 -3.44 -4.83 4.93
CA ASP A 136 -2.40 -5.06 3.92
C ASP A 136 -1.34 -6.08 4.39
N HIS A 137 -0.84 -5.90 5.62
CA HIS A 137 0.14 -6.81 6.18
C HIS A 137 -0.43 -8.20 6.45
N LEU A 138 -1.70 -8.29 6.87
CA LEU A 138 -2.37 -9.57 7.09
C LEU A 138 -2.52 -10.32 5.77
N ARG A 139 -2.99 -9.67 4.70
CA ARG A 139 -3.07 -10.27 3.37
C ARG A 139 -1.70 -10.76 2.90
N THR A 140 -0.65 -9.95 3.08
CA THR A 140 0.72 -10.34 2.73
C THR A 140 1.17 -11.60 3.49
N LEU A 141 0.88 -11.69 4.80
CA LEU A 141 1.20 -12.86 5.60
C LEU A 141 0.42 -14.10 5.15
N ILE A 142 -0.88 -13.96 4.82
CA ILE A 142 -1.71 -15.07 4.33
C ILE A 142 -1.09 -15.67 3.06
N PHE A 143 -0.75 -14.84 2.06
CA PHE A 143 -0.10 -15.33 0.84
C PHE A 143 1.23 -16.02 1.13
N ALA A 144 2.11 -15.36 1.90
CA ALA A 144 3.42 -15.91 2.20
C ALA A 144 3.36 -17.25 2.95
N ILE A 145 2.47 -17.38 3.94
CA ILE A 145 2.30 -18.59 4.73
C ILE A 145 1.67 -19.71 3.88
N THR A 146 0.69 -19.38 3.05
CA THR A 146 0.05 -20.34 2.13
C THR A 146 1.05 -20.89 1.12
N ASP A 147 1.99 -20.06 0.67
CA ASP A 147 3.09 -20.47 -0.22
C ASP A 147 4.24 -21.20 0.53
N GLY A 148 4.09 -21.44 1.83
CA GLY A 148 5.02 -22.23 2.66
C GLY A 148 6.13 -21.42 3.35
N ALA A 149 6.12 -20.09 3.25
CA ALA A 149 7.07 -19.25 3.97
C ALA A 149 6.59 -18.96 5.40
N LEU A 150 7.46 -19.18 6.40
CA LEU A 150 7.12 -18.95 7.80
C LEU A 150 7.91 -17.78 8.41
N PRO A 151 7.31 -17.03 9.36
CA PRO A 151 8.05 -16.07 10.17
C PRO A 151 9.26 -16.70 10.85
N SER A 152 10.42 -16.05 10.75
CA SER A 152 11.67 -16.55 11.30
C SER A 152 12.58 -15.40 11.77
N ASN A 153 13.79 -15.72 12.24
CA ASN A 153 14.78 -14.72 12.67
C ASN A 153 15.82 -14.39 11.60
N VAL A 154 15.73 -14.98 10.41
CA VAL A 154 16.76 -14.90 9.36
C VAL A 154 16.14 -14.75 7.97
N GLY A 155 16.86 -14.11 7.05
CA GLY A 155 16.45 -13.98 5.65
C GLY A 155 15.05 -13.40 5.46
N GLY A 156 14.32 -13.88 4.45
CA GLY A 156 12.95 -13.42 4.15
C GLY A 156 11.94 -13.66 5.27
N GLY A 157 12.12 -14.70 6.08
CA GLY A 157 11.24 -14.99 7.22
C GLY A 157 11.31 -13.92 8.32
N TYR A 158 12.43 -13.20 8.44
CA TYR A 158 12.53 -12.04 9.34
C TYR A 158 11.54 -10.93 8.94
N ASN A 159 11.36 -10.68 7.64
CA ASN A 159 10.42 -9.67 7.16
C ASN A 159 8.97 -10.04 7.51
N LEU A 160 8.60 -11.32 7.36
CA LEU A 160 7.29 -11.83 7.78
C LEU A 160 7.08 -11.67 9.29
N ARG A 161 8.10 -11.99 10.09
CA ARG A 161 8.07 -11.77 11.55
C ARG A 161 7.89 -10.29 11.90
N MET A 162 8.55 -9.40 11.17
CA MET A 162 8.44 -7.96 11.38
C MET A 162 7.03 -7.47 11.06
N MET A 163 6.43 -7.92 9.96
CA MET A 163 5.04 -7.58 9.59
C MET A 163 4.05 -8.03 10.67
N LEU A 164 4.15 -9.28 11.14
CA LEU A 164 3.29 -9.80 12.21
C LEU A 164 3.43 -8.97 13.50
N ARG A 165 4.67 -8.62 13.88
CA ARG A 165 4.92 -7.74 15.03
C ARG A 165 4.32 -6.34 14.84
N ARG A 166 4.33 -5.83 13.61
CA ARG A 166 3.77 -4.52 13.28
C ARG A 166 2.24 -4.51 13.38
N ILE A 167 1.59 -5.59 12.98
CA ILE A 167 0.15 -5.79 13.16
C ILE A 167 -0.19 -5.73 14.66
N ASN A 168 0.42 -6.59 15.46
CA ASN A 168 0.18 -6.65 16.91
C ASN A 168 0.46 -5.31 17.60
N GLY A 169 1.62 -4.70 17.33
CA GLY A 169 1.98 -3.41 17.91
C GLY A 169 1.05 -2.27 17.48
N THR A 170 0.46 -2.33 16.29
CA THR A 170 -0.51 -1.32 15.83
C THR A 170 -1.86 -1.51 16.52
N MET A 171 -2.34 -2.75 16.64
CA MET A 171 -3.56 -3.06 17.39
C MET A 171 -3.46 -2.64 18.85
N ASP A 172 -2.35 -2.96 19.53
CA ASP A 172 -2.11 -2.59 20.91
C ASP A 172 -2.09 -1.06 21.11
N ARG A 173 -1.32 -0.35 20.28
CA ARG A 173 -1.17 1.12 20.37
C ARG A 173 -2.49 1.83 20.15
N MET A 174 -3.32 1.33 19.24
CA MET A 174 -4.61 1.94 18.89
C MET A 174 -5.77 1.37 19.71
N LYS A 175 -5.52 0.40 20.59
CA LYS A 175 -6.53 -0.32 21.39
C LYS A 175 -7.66 -0.87 20.51
N LEU A 176 -7.30 -1.36 19.32
CA LEU A 176 -8.25 -1.97 18.40
C LEU A 176 -8.56 -3.39 18.90
N ASN A 177 -9.81 -3.63 19.29
CA ASN A 177 -10.28 -4.97 19.66
C ASN A 177 -10.66 -5.75 18.39
N LEU A 178 -9.65 -6.15 17.63
CA LEU A 178 -9.78 -6.93 16.41
C LEU A 178 -9.35 -8.37 16.69
N ASP A 179 -10.14 -9.32 16.21
CA ASP A 179 -9.77 -10.72 16.20
C ASP A 179 -9.06 -11.02 14.86
N ILE A 180 -7.81 -11.46 14.93
CA ILE A 180 -7.03 -11.76 13.72
C ILE A 180 -7.63 -12.96 13.00
N ASP A 181 -8.11 -13.96 13.74
CA ASP A 181 -8.64 -15.18 13.14
C ASP A 181 -9.92 -14.87 12.36
N GLU A 182 -10.79 -14.02 12.91
CA GLU A 182 -11.96 -13.47 12.19
C GLU A 182 -11.53 -12.73 10.92
N LEU A 183 -10.49 -11.89 10.98
CA LEU A 183 -10.02 -11.11 9.83
C LEU A 183 -9.36 -11.97 8.73
N VAL A 184 -8.79 -13.12 9.08
CA VAL A 184 -8.19 -14.06 8.11
C VAL A 184 -9.27 -14.84 7.35
N ASP A 185 -10.39 -15.13 8.01
CA ASP A 185 -11.48 -15.91 7.44
C ASP A 185 -12.43 -15.10 6.52
N MET A 186 -12.27 -13.77 6.47
CA MET A 186 -13.07 -12.83 5.66
C MET A 186 -12.57 -12.67 4.21
#